data_AF-A0A971T5Z5-F1
#
_entry.id   AF-A0A971T5Z5-F1
#
_cell.length_a   1.000
_cell.length_b   1.000
_cell.length_c   1.000
_cell.angle_alpha   90.00
_cell.angle_beta   90.00
_cell.angle_gamma   90.00
#
_symmetry.space_group_name_H-M   'P 1'
#
loop_
_entity.id
_entity.type
_entity.pdbx_description
1 polymer ?
#
loop_
_entity_poly.entity_id
_entity_poly.type
_entity_poly.pdbx_seq_one_letter_code
_entity_poly.pdbx_strand_id
1 'polypeptide(L)'
;MLDLIKRIFSGESSSPRDQANSRLRLVLTHDRLGSSAQLMETLKEEILEVIARHVDIEGNPEVRLITEGKHAALDINIPIKGR
;
A
#
# COMPACT_ATOMS: atom_id res chain seq x y z
N MET A 1 10.53 8.00 9.65
CA MET A 1 9.43 7.02 9.44
C MET A 1 8.07 7.70 9.38
N LEU A 2 7.63 8.42 10.43
CA LEU A 2 6.35 9.13 10.42
C LEU A 2 6.23 10.16 9.28
N ASP A 3 7.32 10.82 8.92
CA ASP A 3 7.33 11.80 7.81
C ASP A 3 7.14 11.14 6.43
N LEU A 4 7.66 9.93 6.24
CA LEU A 4 7.45 9.14 5.02
C LEU A 4 5.97 8.76 4.88
N ILE A 5 5.37 8.28 5.96
CA ILE A 5 3.93 7.97 6.02
C ILE A 5 3.13 9.24 5.70
N LYS A 6 3.38 10.36 6.39
CA LYS A 6 2.69 11.63 6.12
C LYS A 6 2.78 12.02 4.65
N ARG A 7 3.97 11.96 4.04
CA ARG A 7 4.18 12.30 2.62
C ARG A 7 3.40 11.40 1.67
N ILE A 8 3.28 10.11 1.98
CA ILE A 8 2.47 9.14 1.24
C ILE A 8 0.97 9.50 1.33
N PHE A 9 0.50 9.90 2.52
CA PHE A 9 -0.91 10.28 2.75
C PHE A 9 -1.28 11.71 2.30
N SER A 10 -0.33 12.66 2.22
CA SER A 10 -0.59 14.06 1.86
C SER A 10 -0.96 14.32 0.39
N GLY A 11 -0.84 13.32 -0.50
CA GLY A 11 -1.15 13.47 -1.92
C GLY A 11 -2.63 13.30 -2.29
N GLU A 12 -3.49 12.81 -1.39
CA GLU A 12 -4.91 12.61 -1.66
C GLU A 12 -5.74 13.77 -1.10
N SER A 13 -5.89 14.84 -1.88
CA SER A 13 -7.01 15.77 -1.68
C SER A 13 -8.29 15.04 -2.12
N SER A 14 -8.92 14.30 -1.21
CA SER A 14 -10.12 13.50 -1.46
C SER A 14 -11.25 14.39 -1.97
N SER A 15 -11.56 14.31 -3.26
CA SER A 15 -12.80 14.92 -3.75
C SER A 15 -13.98 14.08 -3.27
N PRO A 16 -15.16 14.66 -3.01
CA PRO A 16 -16.35 13.90 -2.62
C PRO A 16 -16.76 12.80 -3.61
N ARG A 17 -16.29 12.88 -4.88
CA ARG A 17 -16.53 11.84 -5.91
C ARG A 17 -15.67 10.60 -5.70
N ASP A 18 -14.48 10.73 -5.11
CA ASP A 18 -13.60 9.59 -4.81
C ASP A 18 -14.12 8.78 -3.61
N GLN A 19 -14.95 9.40 -2.76
CA GLN A 19 -15.59 8.76 -1.61
C GLN A 19 -16.61 7.66 -2.02
N ALA A 20 -17.07 7.65 -3.27
CA ALA A 20 -17.97 6.63 -3.80
C ALA A 20 -17.24 5.32 -4.20
N ASN A 21 -15.93 5.36 -4.45
CA ASN A 21 -15.13 4.17 -4.73
C ASN A 21 -14.40 3.75 -3.46
N SER A 22 -14.83 2.64 -2.86
CA SER A 22 -14.18 2.10 -1.67
C SER A 22 -12.77 1.63 -2.04
N ARG A 23 -11.74 2.12 -1.34
CA ARG A 23 -10.34 1.70 -1.55
C ARG A 23 -9.68 1.39 -0.21
N LEU A 24 -8.97 0.28 -0.15
CA LEU A 24 -8.16 -0.10 1.00
C LEU A 24 -6.70 0.32 0.74
N ARG A 25 -6.17 1.18 1.60
CA ARG A 25 -4.79 1.65 1.54
C ARG A 25 -3.96 1.06 2.66
N LEU A 26 -2.82 0.46 2.33
CA LEU A 26 -1.87 -0.14 3.27
C LEU A 26 -0.47 0.43 3.03
N VAL A 27 0.20 0.88 4.09
CA VAL A 27 1.59 1.33 4.03
C VAL A 27 2.42 0.51 5.02
N LEU A 28 3.30 -0.34 4.50
CA LEU A 28 4.26 -1.10 5.30
C LEU A 28 5.60 -0.39 5.27
N THR A 29 6.18 -0.04 6.42
CA THR A 29 7.48 0.63 6.50
C THR A 29 8.50 -0.22 7.26
N HIS A 30 9.76 -0.20 6.83
CA HIS A 30 10.86 -0.94 7.46
C HIS A 30 12.10 -0.05 7.65
N ASP A 31 12.72 -0.11 8.84
CA ASP A 31 13.96 0.61 9.19
C ASP A 31 15.10 -0.38 9.39
N ARG A 32 15.80 -0.74 8.31
CA ARG A 32 17.22 -1.15 8.30
C ARG A 32 17.73 -1.58 6.92
N LEU A 33 19.04 -1.43 6.78
CA LEU A 33 19.93 -1.90 5.71
C LEU A 33 19.82 -3.44 5.57
N GLY A 34 19.31 -3.93 4.44
CA GLY A 34 19.50 -5.33 4.04
C GLY A 34 18.25 -6.19 3.89
N SER A 35 17.02 -5.65 4.00
CA SER A 35 15.85 -6.37 3.49
C SER A 35 16.05 -6.55 1.97
N SER A 36 16.28 -7.79 1.52
CA SER A 36 16.41 -8.07 0.10
C SER A 36 15.13 -7.63 -0.61
N ALA A 37 15.26 -7.09 -1.82
CA ALA A 37 14.10 -6.77 -2.66
C ALA A 37 13.13 -7.97 -2.74
N GLN A 38 13.70 -9.18 -2.73
CA GLN A 38 12.98 -10.44 -2.68
C GLN A 38 12.06 -10.58 -1.46
N LEU A 39 12.47 -10.19 -0.25
CA LEU A 39 11.59 -10.21 0.93
C LEU A 39 10.40 -9.25 0.77
N MET A 40 10.63 -8.05 0.23
CA MET A 40 9.55 -7.09 -0.01
C MET A 40 8.56 -7.58 -1.08
N GLU A 41 9.06 -8.24 -2.12
CA GLU A 41 8.22 -8.90 -3.12
C GLU A 41 7.40 -10.05 -2.51
N THR A 42 8.01 -10.89 -1.69
CA THR A 42 7.28 -11.97 -0.98
C THR A 42 6.20 -11.40 -0.05
N LEU A 43 6.53 -10.40 0.76
CA LEU A 43 5.55 -9.76 1.64
C LEU A 43 4.40 -9.11 0.86
N LYS A 44 4.71 -8.46 -0.28
CA LYS A 44 3.69 -7.91 -1.17
C LYS A 44 2.71 -9.00 -1.61
N GLU A 45 3.21 -10.13 -2.11
CA GLU A 45 2.38 -11.23 -2.59
C GLU A 45 1.53 -11.84 -1.47
N GLU A 46 2.13 -12.16 -0.33
CA GLU A 46 1.41 -12.77 0.80
C GLU A 46 0.34 -11.84 1.38
N ILE A 47 0.64 -10.55 1.52
CA ILE A 47 -0.32 -9.56 2.03
C ILE A 47 -1.50 -9.41 1.06
N LEU A 48 -1.23 -9.32 -0.25
CA LEU A 48 -2.29 -9.23 -1.25
C LEU A 48 -3.18 -10.47 -1.22
N GLU A 49 -2.59 -11.66 -1.09
CA GLU A 49 -3.35 -12.91 -0.99
C GLU A 49 -4.23 -12.95 0.26
N VAL A 50 -3.70 -12.55 1.42
CA VAL A 50 -4.47 -12.45 2.67
C VAL A 50 -5.65 -11.49 2.49
N ILE A 51 -5.42 -10.30 1.91
CA ILE A 51 -6.49 -9.32 1.71
C ILE A 51 -7.55 -9.87 0.75
N ALA A 52 -7.15 -10.48 -0.35
CA ALA A 52 -8.07 -11.07 -1.33
C ALA A 52 -8.94 -12.19 -0.73
N ARG A 53 -8.49 -12.88 0.32
CA ARG A 53 -9.31 -13.87 1.04
C ARG A 53 -10.41 -13.26 1.91
N HIS A 54 -10.29 -11.98 2.27
CA HIS A 54 -11.22 -11.32 3.20
C HIS A 54 -11.98 -10.14 2.59
N VAL A 55 -11.57 -9.68 1.40
CA VAL A 55 -12.12 -8.49 0.76
C VAL A 55 -12.28 -8.75 -0.74
N ASP A 56 -13.46 -8.40 -1.28
CA ASP A 56 -13.71 -8.44 -2.71
C ASP A 56 -12.95 -7.29 -3.39
N ILE A 57 -11.87 -7.63 -4.11
CA ILE A 57 -11.05 -6.69 -4.85
C ILE A 57 -11.68 -6.45 -6.23
N GLU A 58 -11.86 -5.19 -6.62
CA GLU A 58 -12.41 -4.80 -7.91
C GLU A 58 -11.35 -4.11 -8.77
N GLY A 59 -10.74 -4.86 -9.69
CA GLY A 59 -9.66 -4.35 -10.54
C GLY A 59 -8.28 -4.72 -10.02
N ASN A 60 -7.26 -3.97 -10.43
CA ASN A 60 -5.88 -4.31 -10.13
C ASN A 60 -5.34 -3.48 -8.95
N PRO A 61 -4.80 -4.11 -7.89
CA PRO A 61 -4.06 -3.43 -6.85
C PRO A 61 -2.89 -2.62 -7.41
N GLU A 62 -2.76 -1.38 -6.95
CA GLU A 62 -1.61 -0.54 -7.26
C GLU A 62 -0.59 -0.67 -6.11
N VAL A 63 0.62 -1.09 -6.43
CA VAL A 63 1.70 -1.27 -5.44
C VAL A 63 2.88 -0.42 -5.83
N ARG A 64 3.41 0.33 -4.86
CA ARG A 64 4.62 1.14 -5.01
C ARG A 64 5.62 0.81 -3.92
N LEU A 65 6.81 0.37 -4.32
CA LEU A 65 7.96 0.27 -3.43
C LEU A 65 8.69 1.62 -3.42
N ILE A 66 8.72 2.26 -2.26
CA ILE A 66 9.37 3.54 -2.03
C ILE A 66 10.61 3.29 -1.19
N THR A 67 11.78 3.61 -1.73
CA THR A 67 13.05 3.47 -1.02
C THR A 67 13.66 4.85 -0.81
N GLU A 68 13.92 5.23 0.44
CA GLU A 68 14.52 6.50 0.81
C GLU A 68 15.67 6.26 1.79
N GLY A 69 16.91 6.26 1.27
CA GLY A 69 18.11 5.97 2.05
C GLY A 69 18.10 4.55 2.63
N LYS A 70 18.00 4.45 3.96
CA LYS A 70 17.95 3.18 4.71
C LYS A 70 16.52 2.70 5.01
N HIS A 71 15.52 3.40 4.47
CA HIS A 71 14.11 3.13 4.69
C HIS A 71 13.48 2.58 3.42
N ALA A 72 12.64 1.55 3.59
CA ALA A 72 11.79 1.04 2.53
C ALA A 72 10.34 1.11 2.98
N ALA A 73 9.44 1.41 2.05
CA ALA A 73 8.01 1.40 2.26
C ALA A 73 7.29 0.74 1.09
N LEU A 74 6.30 -0.10 1.38
CA LEU A 74 5.37 -0.65 0.41
C LEU A 74 4.04 0.09 0.57
N ASP A 75 3.70 0.93 -0.41
CA ASP A 75 2.41 1.64 -0.50
C ASP A 75 1.49 0.86 -1.45
N ILE A 76 0.49 0.20 -0.88
CA ILE A 76 -0.48 -0.63 -1.58
C ILE A 76 -1.84 0.06 -1.55
N ASN A 77 -2.44 0.22 -2.72
CA ASN A 77 -3.77 0.78 -2.90
C ASN A 77 -4.65 -0.23 -3.64
N ILE A 78 -5.66 -0.76 -2.95
CA ILE A 78 -6.50 -1.85 -3.42
C ILE A 78 -7.90 -1.29 -3.67
N PRO A 79 -8.38 -1.26 -4.91
CA PRO A 79 -9.78 -0.97 -5.17
C PRO A 79 -10.62 -2.13 -4.64
N ILE A 80 -11.61 -1.83 -3.81
CA ILE A 80 -12.48 -2.83 -3.21
C ILE A 80 -13.91 -2.56 -3.65
N LYS A 81 -14.68 -3.62 -3.83
CA LYS A 81 -16.07 -3.50 -4.25
C LYS A 81 -16.84 -2.73 -3.19
N GLY A 82 -17.44 -1.61 -3.58
CA GLY A 82 -18.34 -0.85 -2.72
C GLY A 82 -19.54 -1.70 -2.32
N ARG A 83 -19.91 -1.67 -1.04
CA ARG A 83 -21.18 -2.25 -0.58
C ARG A 83 -22.36 -1.39 -0.99
#